data_AF-A0A920NPE2-F1
#
_entry.id   AF-A0A920NPE2-F1
#
_cell.length_a   1.000
_cell.length_b   1.000
_cell.length_c   1.000
_cell.angle_alpha   90.00
_cell.angle_beta   90.00
_cell.angle_gamma   90.00
#
_symmetry.space_group_name_H-M   'P 1'
#
loop_
_entity.id
_entity.type
_entity.pdbx_description
1 polymer ?
#
loop_
_entity_poly.entity_id
_entity_poly.type
_entity_poly.pdbx_seq_one_letter_code
_entity_poly.pdbx_strand_id
1 'polypeptide(L)' 'MDKATLAQLTRGEHMVEILKQKQYSPMDVVKQIAIIFAGTKGHLDDIPVKKFQNLKRDFLIILMPKAKDLGFIRE' A
#
# COMPACT_ATOMS: atom_id res chain seq x y z
N MET A 1 -21.55 -15.51 2.00
CA MET A 1 -20.81 -14.65 2.94
C MET A 1 -21.45 -13.27 2.89
N ASP A 2 -21.64 -12.62 4.02
CA ASP A 2 -22.13 -11.24 4.02
C ASP A 2 -21.03 -10.29 3.49
N LYS A 3 -21.43 -9.10 3.03
CA LYS A 3 -20.53 -8.14 2.39
C LYS A 3 -19.43 -7.64 3.34
N ALA A 4 -19.72 -7.52 4.64
CA ALA A 4 -18.74 -7.01 5.60
C ALA A 4 -17.63 -8.04 5.87
N THR A 5 -17.99 -9.32 6.03
CA THR A 5 -16.99 -10.38 6.18
C THR A 5 -16.11 -10.52 4.93
N LEU A 6 -16.69 -10.42 3.74
CA LEU A 6 -15.92 -10.48 2.50
C LEU A 6 -14.91 -9.32 2.42
N ALA A 7 -15.34 -8.08 2.73
CA ALA A 7 -14.47 -6.92 2.74
C ALA A 7 -13.33 -7.04 3.76
N GLN A 8 -13.59 -7.64 4.93
CA GLN A 8 -12.57 -7.87 5.94
C GLN A 8 -11.51 -8.87 5.47
N LEU A 9 -11.92 -9.95 4.80
CA LEU A 9 -10.98 -10.93 4.25
C LEU A 9 -10.14 -10.33 3.12
N THR A 10 -10.76 -9.62 2.17
CA THR A 10 -10.04 -8.94 1.10
C THR A 10 -9.01 -7.96 1.65
N ARG A 11 -9.38 -7.15 2.66
CA ARG A 11 -8.42 -6.26 3.32
C ARG A 11 -7.29 -7.02 4.03
N GLY A 12 -7.61 -8.14 4.68
CA GLY A 12 -6.60 -9.00 5.31
C GLY A 12 -5.58 -9.52 4.30
N GLU A 13 -6.05 -10.02 3.15
CA GLU A 13 -5.20 -10.50 2.06
C GLU A 13 -4.30 -9.38 1.52
N HIS A 14 -4.84 -8.17 1.29
CA HIS A 14 -4.05 -7.03 0.86
C HIS A 14 -3.03 -6.58 1.91
N MET A 15 -3.38 -6.59 3.20
CA MET A 15 -2.44 -6.19 4.25
C MET A 15 -1.23 -7.13 4.30
N VAL A 16 -1.45 -8.43 4.12
CA VAL A 16 -0.36 -9.40 4.03
C VAL A 16 0.57 -9.08 2.84
N GLU A 17 0.02 -8.73 1.68
CA GLU A 17 0.84 -8.32 0.52
C GLU A 17 1.58 -6.99 0.73
N ILE A 18 0.97 -6.02 1.42
CA ILE A 18 1.60 -4.74 1.76
C ILE A 18 2.88 -4.96 2.56
N LEU A 19 2.82 -5.86 3.54
CA LEU A 19 3.91 -6.14 4.46
C LEU A 19 5.05 -6.96 3.83
N LYS A 20 4.83 -7.58 2.66
CA LYS A 20 5.89 -8.28 1.93
C LYS A 20 6.93 -7.31 1.39
N GLN A 21 8.19 -7.60 1.70
CA GLN A 21 9.37 -6.87 1.22
C GLN A 21 10.38 -7.87 0.67
N LYS A 22 11.09 -7.47 -0.40
CA LYS A 22 12.26 -8.23 -0.86
C LYS A 22 13.35 -8.14 0.20
N GLN A 23 14.16 -9.19 0.30
CA GLN A 23 15.31 -9.21 1.20
C GLN A 23 16.24 -8.02 0.89
N TYR A 24 16.79 -7.40 1.94
CA TYR A 24 17.69 -6.23 1.85
C TYR A 24 17.10 -5.01 1.14
N SER A 25 15.78 -4.90 1.03
CA SER A 25 15.09 -3.76 0.42
C SER A 25 14.22 -3.03 1.44
N PRO A 26 14.82 -2.37 2.45
CA PRO A 26 14.05 -1.63 3.44
C PRO A 26 13.24 -0.53 2.77
N MET A 27 12.00 -0.37 3.19
CA MET A 27 11.12 0.70 2.72
C MET A 27 11.22 1.91 3.66
N ASP A 28 11.30 3.10 3.10
CA ASP A 28 11.23 4.36 3.86
C ASP A 28 9.93 4.44 4.69
N VAL A 29 9.99 5.02 5.89
CA VAL A 29 8.83 5.09 6.82
C VAL A 29 7.65 5.83 6.19
N VAL A 30 7.88 6.90 5.43
CA VAL A 30 6.80 7.66 4.77
C VAL A 30 6.12 6.80 3.72
N LYS A 31 6.89 6.01 2.95
CA LYS A 31 6.35 5.04 1.99
C LYS A 31 5.52 3.96 2.68
N GLN A 32 6.00 3.45 3.82
CA GLN A 32 5.28 2.45 4.61
C GLN A 32 3.95 3.00 5.14
N ILE A 33 3.95 4.19 5.75
CA ILE A 33 2.75 4.84 6.26
C ILE A 33 1.72 5.04 5.14
N ALA A 34 2.15 5.54 3.98
CA ALA A 34 1.26 5.81 2.87
C ALA A 34 0.55 4.55 2.33
N ILE A 35 1.28 3.46 2.12
CA ILE A 35 0.69 2.23 1.58
C ILE A 35 -0.20 1.52 2.60
N ILE A 36 0.17 1.54 3.89
CA ILE A 36 -0.66 0.99 4.98
C ILE A 36 -1.94 1.81 5.13
N PHE A 37 -1.85 3.15 5.06
CA PHE A 37 -3.02 4.02 5.09
C PHE A 37 -3.97 3.70 3.93
N ALA A 38 -3.45 3.57 2.70
CA ALA A 38 -4.27 3.20 1.55
C ALA A 38 -4.99 1.86 1.74
N GLY A 39 -4.29 0.84 2.26
CA GLY A 39 -4.88 -0.46 2.55
C GLY A 39 -5.93 -0.45 3.67
N THR A 40 -5.66 0.25 4.78
CA THR A 40 -6.60 0.34 5.92
C THR A 40 -7.87 1.11 5.60
N LYS A 41 -7.82 2.09 4.68
CA LYS A 41 -9.00 2.84 4.21
C LYS A 41 -9.78 2.14 3.10
N GLY A 42 -9.34 0.95 2.67
CA GLY A 42 -10.01 0.18 1.63
C GLY A 42 -9.82 0.73 0.21
N HIS A 43 -8.88 1.66 0.00
CA HIS A 43 -8.59 2.21 -1.33
C HIS A 43 -7.98 1.19 -2.29
N LEU A 44 -7.61 0.02 -1.77
CA LEU A 44 -6.97 -1.06 -2.52
C LEU A 44 -7.90 -2.27 -2.72
N ASP A 45 -9.13 -2.24 -2.20
CA ASP A 45 -10.01 -3.42 -2.09
C ASP A 45 -10.45 -3.96 -3.47
N ASP A 46 -10.56 -3.10 -4.48
CA ASP A 46 -10.97 -3.48 -5.85
C ASP A 46 -9.82 -4.05 -6.71
N ILE A 47 -8.60 -4.10 -6.18
CA ILE A 47 -7.42 -4.49 -6.92
C ILE A 47 -7.20 -5.99 -6.75
N PRO A 48 -7.01 -6.77 -7.82
CA PRO A 48 -6.65 -8.17 -7.67
C PRO A 48 -5.30 -8.31 -6.95
N VAL A 49 -5.25 -9.11 -5.88
CA VAL A 49 -4.04 -9.41 -5.06
C VAL A 49 -2.82 -9.75 -5.93
N LYS A 50 -3.00 -10.49 -7.03
CA LYS A 50 -1.92 -10.86 -7.97
C LYS A 50 -1.22 -9.66 -8.65
N LYS A 51 -1.91 -8.52 -8.76
CA LYS A 51 -1.38 -7.28 -9.36
C LYS A 51 -0.83 -6.31 -8.31
N PHE A 52 -0.93 -6.66 -7.02
CA PHE A 52 -0.62 -5.78 -5.91
C PHE A 52 0.83 -5.28 -5.93
N GLN A 53 1.79 -6.15 -6.27
CA GLN A 53 3.20 -5.76 -6.32
C GLN A 53 3.49 -4.67 -7.35
N ASN A 54 2.88 -4.76 -8.54
CA ASN A 54 3.03 -3.74 -9.59
C ASN A 54 2.38 -2.43 -9.15
N LEU A 55 1.16 -2.51 -8.60
CA LEU A 55 0.46 -1.34 -8.09
C LEU A 55 1.23 -0.65 -6.96
N LYS A 56 1.73 -1.40 -5.98
CA LYS A 56 2.55 -0.86 -4.87
C LYS A 56 3.75 -0.09 -5.41
N ARG A 57 4.42 -0.65 -6.43
CA ARG A 57 5.56 0.02 -7.08
C ARG A 57 5.14 1.34 -7.73
N ASP A 58 4.11 1.30 -8.56
CA ASP A 58 3.67 2.46 -9.35
C ASP A 58 3.05 3.56 -8.44
N PHE A 59 2.28 3.15 -7.43
CA PHE A 59 1.75 4.03 -6.39
C PHE A 59 2.87 4.80 -5.68
N LEU A 60 3.92 4.11 -5.23
CA LEU A 60 5.03 4.76 -4.54
C LEU A 60 5.85 5.65 -5.48
N ILE A 61 6.01 5.29 -6.75
CA ILE A 61 6.67 6.14 -7.75
C ILE A 61 5.92 7.46 -7.96
N ILE A 62 4.59 7.41 -8.02
CA ILE A 62 3.76 8.61 -8.23
C ILE A 62 3.68 9.46 -6.96
N LEU A 63 3.60 8.83 -5.78
CA LEU A 63 3.38 9.53 -4.52
C LEU A 63 4.62 10.28 -4.03
N MET A 64 5.81 9.69 -4.18
CA MET A 64 7.03 10.23 -3.58
C MET A 64 7.42 11.63 -4.08
N PRO A 65 7.37 11.94 -5.39
CA PRO A 65 7.60 13.30 -5.87
C PRO A 65 6.62 14.31 -5.25
N LYS A 66 5.32 13.97 -5.23
CA LYS A 66 4.29 14.84 -4.64
C LYS A 66 4.47 15.04 -3.14
N ALA A 67 4.89 14.01 -2.42
CA ALA A 67 5.15 14.11 -0.99
C ALA A 67 6.34 15.04 -0.67
N LYS A 68 7.34 15.09 -1.56
CA LYS A 68 8.46 16.04 -1.48
C LYS A 68 7.97 17.48 -1.67
N ASP A 69 7.12 17.71 -2.67
CA ASP A 69 6.55 19.04 -2.94
C ASP A 69 5.72 19.58 -1.77
N LEU A 70 5.08 18.67 -1.02
CA LEU A 70 4.28 18.99 0.17
C LEU A 70 5.11 19.15 1.45
N GLY A 71 6.44 19.04 1.39
CA GLY A 71 7.34 19.23 2.52
C GLY A 71 7.37 18.09 3.54
N PHE A 72 6.76 16.94 3.24
CA PHE A 72 6.71 15.77 4.14
C PHE A 72 8.02 14.96 4.15
N ILE A 73 8.91 15.16 3.18
CA ILE A 73 10.18 14.43 3.06
C ILE A 73 11.32 15.44 2.95
N ARG A 74 12.24 15.43 3.92
CA ARG A 74 13.52 16.15 3.87
C ARG A 74 14.63 15.16 3.52
N GLU A 75 15.56 15.59 2.67
CA GLU A 75 16.77 14.82 2.32
C GLU A 75 17.66 14.53 3.54
#